data_AF-A0A2V6G3Z9-F1
#
_entry.id   AF-A0A2V6G3Z9-F1
#
_cell.length_a   1.000
_cell.length_b   1.000
_cell.length_c   1.000
_cell.angle_alpha   90.00
_cell.angle_beta   90.00
_cell.angle_gamma   90.00
#
_symmetry.space_group_name_H-M   'P 1'
#
loop_
_entity.id
_entity.type
_entity.pdbx_description
1 polymer ?
#
loop_
_entity_poly.entity_id
_entity_poly.type
_entity_poly.pdbx_seq_one_letter_code
_entity_poly.pdbx_strand_id
1 'polypeptide(L)'
;YPFQARIARDMIDISDVCVVSSNTIEQAIHDFDQQKPVRLVPVMSNFGEPTALDSDEKSPRHWVICGGTSLILRSLRSFFDVQASIPQGYLPDQLDVFGGRKSDAVRQWVRRIKRTLRGISCRYEPETTAAAASEILRGCSFAWIDYFGKGKVWPGMIFKSGSFAACCAHGVVPIASHAAPPPPIAGEPFPAWYFVNAHSAKFPGPGQLGPASEKIHAWYHRHASAACAARIYAEVLA
;
A
#
# COMPACT_ATOMS: atom_id res chain seq x y z
N TYR A 1 -9.22 12.48 21.37
CA TYR A 1 -8.66 11.67 22.47
C TYR A 1 -7.58 12.46 23.20
N PRO A 2 -7.93 13.23 24.24
CA PRO A 2 -6.99 14.11 24.94
C PRO A 2 -5.85 13.35 25.63
N PHE A 3 -6.12 12.14 26.15
CA PHE A 3 -5.10 11.33 26.84
C PHE A 3 -4.02 10.78 25.89
N GLN A 4 -4.41 10.28 24.71
CA GLN A 4 -3.45 9.81 23.69
C GLN A 4 -2.57 10.94 23.17
N ALA A 5 -3.15 12.13 22.98
CA ALA A 5 -2.40 13.31 22.56
C ALA A 5 -1.40 13.75 23.64
N ARG A 6 -1.78 13.66 24.92
CA ARG A 6 -0.84 13.94 26.03
C ARG A 6 0.31 12.95 26.05
N ILE A 7 0.05 11.65 26.02
CA ILE A 7 1.10 10.62 25.98
C ILE A 7 2.05 10.85 24.80
N ALA A 8 1.51 11.15 23.60
CA ALA A 8 2.34 11.40 22.43
C ALA A 8 3.27 12.62 22.62
N ARG A 9 2.77 13.71 23.23
CA ARG A 9 3.57 14.89 23.56
C ARG A 9 4.64 14.57 24.60
N ASP A 10 4.26 13.90 25.69
CA ASP A 10 5.19 13.48 26.73
C ASP A 10 6.31 12.61 26.14
N MET A 11 5.97 11.70 25.20
CA MET A 11 6.97 10.89 24.47
C MET A 11 7.88 11.74 23.58
N ILE A 12 7.33 12.75 22.88
CA ILE A 12 8.14 13.66 22.07
C ILE A 12 9.11 14.44 22.95
N ASP A 13 8.64 14.97 24.08
CA ASP A 13 9.44 15.79 25.00
C ASP A 13 10.65 15.02 25.53
N ILE A 14 10.46 13.76 25.94
CA ILE A 14 11.54 12.94 26.51
C ILE A 14 12.45 12.27 25.48
N SER A 15 12.11 12.33 24.18
CA SER A 15 12.91 11.70 23.12
C SER A 15 13.95 12.65 22.56
N ASP A 16 15.19 12.18 22.38
CA ASP A 16 16.23 12.93 21.67
C ASP A 16 15.90 13.10 20.19
N VAL A 17 15.20 12.12 19.62
CA VAL A 17 14.89 12.00 18.19
C VAL A 17 13.62 11.17 18.00
N CYS A 18 12.79 11.56 17.04
CA CYS A 18 11.58 10.83 16.69
C CYS A 18 11.75 10.14 15.33
N VAL A 19 11.45 8.85 15.25
CA VAL A 19 11.37 8.12 13.98
C VAL A 19 9.91 7.91 13.60
N VAL A 20 9.52 8.38 12.42
CA VAL A 20 8.12 8.35 11.98
C VAL A 20 7.99 7.93 10.53
N SER A 21 6.83 7.39 10.15
CA SER A 21 6.62 6.81 8.83
C SER A 21 6.14 7.78 7.75
N SER A 22 5.78 9.02 8.11
CA SER A 22 5.19 9.95 7.15
C SER A 22 5.36 11.42 7.54
N ASN A 23 5.41 12.29 6.54
CA ASN A 23 5.50 13.75 6.71
C ASN A 23 4.32 14.34 7.50
N THR A 24 3.15 13.69 7.48
CA THR A 24 2.02 14.13 8.31
C THR A 24 2.33 14.06 9.81
N ILE A 25 3.05 13.02 10.24
CA ILE A 25 3.41 12.86 11.66
C ILE A 25 4.59 13.76 11.99
N GLU A 26 5.56 13.86 11.09
CA GLU A 26 6.66 14.82 11.21
C GLU A 26 6.13 16.24 11.42
N GLN A 27 5.20 16.69 10.56
CA GLN A 27 4.56 18.00 10.72
C GLN A 27 3.86 18.13 12.08
N ALA A 28 3.12 17.09 12.51
CA ALA A 28 2.45 17.12 13.81
C ALA A 28 3.44 17.17 15.00
N ILE A 29 4.65 16.62 14.85
CA ILE A 29 5.73 16.76 15.83
C ILE A 29 6.27 18.19 15.79
N HIS A 30 6.56 18.74 14.61
CA HIS A 30 7.10 20.10 14.46
C HIS A 30 6.11 21.20 14.84
N ASP A 31 4.81 20.96 14.72
CA ASP A 31 3.75 21.83 15.24
C ASP A 31 3.77 21.91 16.78
N PHE A 32 4.30 20.88 17.45
CA PHE A 32 4.46 20.82 18.90
C PHE A 32 5.84 21.26 19.38
N ASP A 33 6.90 20.78 18.72
CA ASP A 33 8.30 21.13 18.95
C ASP A 33 9.02 21.31 17.60
N GLN A 34 9.22 22.57 17.19
CA GLN A 34 9.83 22.93 15.92
C GLN A 34 11.28 22.49 15.76
N GLN A 35 11.98 22.20 16.86
CA GLN A 35 13.40 21.84 16.83
C GLN A 35 13.63 20.34 16.99
N LYS A 36 12.58 19.56 17.29
CA LYS A 36 12.68 18.11 17.47
C LYS A 36 13.31 17.44 16.24
N PRO A 37 14.45 16.73 16.38
CA PRO A 37 14.99 15.92 15.30
C PRO A 37 14.00 14.82 14.91
N VAL A 38 13.64 14.77 13.64
CA VAL A 38 12.78 13.72 13.08
C VAL A 38 13.52 12.95 11.98
N ARG A 39 13.29 11.65 11.90
CA ARG A 39 13.72 10.79 10.79
C ARG A 39 12.52 10.09 10.18
N LEU A 40 12.41 10.18 8.85
CA LEU A 40 11.35 9.52 8.09
C LEU A 40 11.77 8.11 7.69
N VAL A 41 11.04 7.11 8.18
CA VAL A 41 11.22 5.69 7.85
C VAL A 41 9.85 5.06 7.63
N PRO A 42 9.36 5.00 6.37
CA PRO A 42 8.19 4.21 6.01
C PRO A 42 8.28 2.77 6.53
N VAL A 43 7.12 2.15 6.77
CA VAL A 43 7.06 0.75 7.20
C VAL A 43 7.57 -0.17 6.09
N MET A 44 8.45 -1.10 6.44
CA MET A 44 8.97 -2.12 5.53
C MET A 44 7.95 -3.23 5.24
N SER A 45 8.18 -3.96 4.15
CA SER A 45 7.38 -5.12 3.73
C SER A 45 7.38 -6.21 4.80
N ASN A 46 6.20 -6.78 5.03
CA ASN A 46 6.01 -7.95 5.88
C ASN A 46 5.87 -9.27 5.07
N PHE A 47 5.96 -9.21 3.74
CA PHE A 47 5.85 -10.37 2.84
C PHE A 47 7.15 -10.63 2.08
N GLY A 48 8.28 -10.18 2.62
CA GLY A 48 9.59 -10.29 1.97
C GLY A 48 9.91 -9.12 1.02
N GLU A 49 11.17 -9.05 0.61
CA GLU A 49 11.73 -7.97 -0.23
C GLU A 49 12.56 -8.61 -1.35
N PRO A 50 11.95 -8.95 -2.50
CA PRO A 50 12.70 -9.50 -3.61
C PRO A 50 13.73 -8.48 -4.11
N THR A 51 14.97 -8.95 -4.26
CA THR A 51 16.11 -8.13 -4.72
C THR A 51 15.97 -7.68 -6.17
N ALA A 52 15.27 -8.47 -6.99
CA ALA A 52 14.98 -8.15 -8.38
C ALA A 52 13.52 -8.44 -8.71
N LEU A 53 12.99 -7.71 -9.68
CA LEU A 53 11.71 -7.99 -10.30
C LEU A 53 11.87 -9.08 -11.36
N ASP A 54 10.83 -9.87 -11.55
CA ASP A 54 10.77 -10.83 -12.65
C ASP A 54 10.73 -10.05 -13.98
N SER A 55 11.50 -10.51 -14.98
CA SER A 55 11.62 -9.85 -16.29
C SER A 55 10.42 -10.06 -17.20
N ASP A 56 9.53 -10.98 -16.83
CA ASP A 56 8.37 -11.36 -17.63
C ASP A 56 7.30 -10.27 -17.59
N GLU A 57 6.67 -10.02 -18.73
CA GLU A 57 5.59 -9.04 -18.82
C GLU A 57 4.37 -9.54 -18.03
N LYS A 58 4.09 -8.89 -16.90
CA LYS A 58 2.94 -9.22 -16.07
C LYS A 58 1.63 -8.80 -16.74
N SER A 59 0.62 -9.66 -16.66
CA SER A 59 -0.72 -9.33 -17.17
C SER A 59 -1.30 -8.11 -16.43
N PRO A 60 -1.76 -7.05 -17.12
CA PRO A 60 -2.41 -5.90 -16.49
C PRO A 60 -3.76 -6.24 -15.84
N ARG A 61 -4.21 -7.49 -15.98
CA ARG A 61 -5.49 -8.01 -15.49
C ARG A 61 -5.35 -8.94 -14.30
N HIS A 62 -4.12 -9.13 -13.80
CA HIS A 62 -3.86 -9.84 -12.55
C HIS A 62 -3.68 -8.84 -11.39
N TRP A 63 -4.69 -8.81 -10.51
CA TRP A 63 -4.80 -7.87 -9.40
C TRP A 63 -4.72 -8.56 -8.03
N VAL A 64 -4.41 -7.79 -7.01
CA VAL A 64 -4.40 -8.23 -5.60
C VAL A 64 -5.18 -7.29 -4.67
N ILE A 65 -5.82 -7.86 -3.65
CA ILE A 65 -6.28 -7.19 -2.43
C ILE A 65 -5.70 -7.91 -1.22
N CYS A 66 -4.84 -7.26 -0.44
CA CYS A 66 -4.16 -7.92 0.68
C CYS A 66 -4.06 -7.08 1.97
N GLY A 67 -3.94 -7.76 3.11
CA GLY A 67 -3.68 -7.15 4.41
C GLY A 67 -4.52 -7.74 5.55
N GLY A 68 -4.86 -6.92 6.54
CA GLY A 68 -5.71 -7.36 7.66
C GLY A 68 -7.17 -7.60 7.23
N THR A 69 -7.90 -8.48 7.94
CA THR A 69 -9.29 -8.86 7.59
C THR A 69 -10.22 -7.65 7.39
N SER A 70 -10.16 -6.66 8.27
CA SER A 70 -11.02 -5.45 8.17
C SER A 70 -10.69 -4.60 6.94
N LEU A 71 -9.40 -4.49 6.60
CA LEU A 71 -8.94 -3.80 5.41
C LEU A 71 -9.40 -4.56 4.15
N ILE A 72 -9.16 -5.87 4.07
CA ILE A 72 -9.60 -6.69 2.94
C ILE A 72 -11.10 -6.54 2.71
N LEU A 73 -11.90 -6.65 3.76
CA LEU A 73 -13.36 -6.52 3.65
C LEU A 73 -13.77 -5.15 3.12
N ARG A 74 -13.11 -4.08 3.57
CA ARG A 74 -13.36 -2.71 3.09
C ARG A 74 -12.91 -2.56 1.63
N SER A 75 -11.71 -3.01 1.30
CA SER A 75 -11.16 -2.98 -0.06
C SER A 75 -12.03 -3.74 -1.06
N LEU A 76 -12.58 -4.90 -0.69
CA LEU A 76 -13.50 -5.66 -1.55
C LEU A 76 -14.79 -4.89 -1.84
N ARG A 77 -15.33 -4.18 -0.84
CA ARG A 77 -16.52 -3.34 -1.01
C ARG A 77 -16.23 -2.16 -1.94
N SER A 78 -15.18 -1.41 -1.66
CA SER A 78 -14.84 -0.24 -2.47
C SER A 78 -14.43 -0.61 -3.89
N PHE A 79 -13.72 -1.73 -4.08
CA PHE A 79 -13.45 -2.28 -5.41
C PHE A 79 -14.74 -2.61 -6.15
N PHE A 80 -15.68 -3.31 -5.49
CA PHE A 80 -16.96 -3.66 -6.09
C PHE A 80 -17.77 -2.43 -6.52
N ASP A 81 -17.70 -1.34 -5.74
CA ASP A 81 -18.43 -0.11 -6.03
C ASP A 81 -17.90 0.64 -7.26
N VAL A 82 -16.63 0.46 -7.62
CA VAL A 82 -15.98 1.23 -8.70
C VAL A 82 -15.52 0.38 -9.90
N GLN A 83 -15.67 -0.95 -9.84
CA GLN A 83 -15.18 -1.85 -10.90
C GLN A 83 -15.69 -1.48 -12.29
N ALA A 84 -16.90 -0.92 -12.40
CA ALA A 84 -17.49 -0.51 -13.67
C ALA A 84 -16.74 0.66 -14.34
N SER A 85 -15.94 1.41 -13.57
CA SER A 85 -15.11 2.52 -14.05
C SER A 85 -13.71 2.06 -14.47
N ILE A 86 -13.36 0.78 -14.30
CA ILE A 86 -12.08 0.23 -14.72
C ILE A 86 -12.12 -0.03 -16.23
N PRO A 87 -11.17 0.49 -17.03
CA PRO A 87 -11.12 0.21 -18.47
C PRO A 87 -10.93 -1.28 -18.75
N GLN A 88 -11.51 -1.78 -19.84
CA GLN A 88 -11.54 -3.21 -20.15
C GLN A 88 -10.14 -3.88 -20.19
N GLY A 89 -9.12 -3.16 -20.68
CA GLY A 89 -7.73 -3.67 -20.71
C GLY A 89 -7.09 -3.85 -19.34
N TYR A 90 -7.67 -3.24 -18.29
CA TYR A 90 -7.20 -3.30 -16.91
C TYR A 90 -8.18 -4.05 -15.98
N LEU A 91 -9.40 -4.33 -16.44
CA LEU A 91 -10.41 -5.02 -15.64
C LEU A 91 -9.93 -6.45 -15.33
N PRO A 92 -9.83 -6.86 -14.05
CA PRO A 92 -9.17 -8.10 -13.70
C PRO A 92 -9.91 -9.34 -14.22
N ASP A 93 -9.16 -10.25 -14.82
CA ASP A 93 -9.55 -11.65 -15.01
C ASP A 93 -9.01 -12.54 -13.90
N GLN A 94 -8.02 -12.05 -13.13
CA GLN A 94 -7.52 -12.70 -11.93
C GLN A 94 -7.44 -11.70 -10.76
N LEU A 95 -8.06 -12.04 -9.63
CA LEU A 95 -8.03 -11.27 -8.39
C LEU A 95 -7.65 -12.17 -7.22
N ASP A 96 -6.42 -12.01 -6.74
CA ASP A 96 -5.94 -12.69 -5.53
C ASP A 96 -6.28 -11.86 -4.28
N VAL A 97 -6.88 -12.51 -3.29
CA VAL A 97 -7.24 -11.89 -2.01
C VAL A 97 -6.55 -12.65 -0.89
N PHE A 98 -5.66 -12.03 -0.14
CA PHE A 98 -4.92 -12.78 0.89
C PHE A 98 -4.56 -12.01 2.14
N GLY A 99 -4.29 -12.76 3.21
CA GLY A 99 -3.94 -12.24 4.53
C GLY A 99 -5.13 -12.16 5.49
N GLY A 100 -4.86 -11.60 6.67
CA GLY A 100 -5.83 -11.53 7.77
C GLY A 100 -6.21 -12.92 8.30
N ARG A 101 -7.25 -12.96 9.13
CA ARG A 101 -7.88 -14.18 9.63
C ARG A 101 -8.97 -14.66 8.67
N LYS A 102 -9.31 -15.95 8.76
CA LYS A 102 -10.49 -16.56 8.12
C LYS A 102 -11.74 -15.74 8.44
N SER A 103 -12.52 -15.40 7.42
CA SER A 103 -13.74 -14.60 7.57
C SER A 103 -14.81 -14.98 6.55
N ASP A 104 -16.01 -15.33 7.03
CA ASP A 104 -17.15 -15.61 6.16
C ASP A 104 -17.63 -14.38 5.41
N ALA A 105 -17.53 -13.19 6.03
CA ALA A 105 -17.85 -11.94 5.36
C ALA A 105 -16.96 -11.72 4.13
N VAL A 106 -15.65 -11.99 4.25
CA VAL A 106 -14.72 -11.91 3.11
C VAL A 106 -15.08 -12.95 2.05
N ARG A 107 -15.37 -14.20 2.44
CA ARG A 107 -15.81 -15.26 1.50
C ARG A 107 -17.09 -14.86 0.74
N GLN A 108 -18.06 -14.27 1.41
CA GLN A 108 -19.30 -13.80 0.79
C GLN A 108 -19.03 -12.71 -0.25
N TRP A 109 -18.16 -11.75 0.05
CA TRP A 109 -17.76 -10.71 -0.90
C TRP A 109 -17.02 -11.27 -2.11
N VAL A 110 -16.10 -12.21 -1.90
CA VAL A 110 -15.40 -12.92 -3.00
C VAL A 110 -16.40 -13.64 -3.91
N ARG A 111 -17.39 -14.34 -3.36
CA ARG A 111 -18.47 -14.97 -4.15
C ARG A 111 -19.30 -13.93 -4.91
N ARG A 112 -19.61 -12.79 -4.27
CA ARG A 112 -20.36 -11.70 -4.90
C ARG A 112 -19.60 -11.13 -6.10
N ILE A 113 -18.30 -10.88 -5.97
CA ILE A 113 -17.44 -10.42 -7.07
C ILE A 113 -17.46 -11.43 -8.22
N LYS A 114 -17.25 -12.73 -7.95
CA LYS A 114 -17.29 -13.79 -8.98
C LYS A 114 -18.59 -13.83 -9.77
N ARG A 115 -19.73 -13.59 -9.09
CA ARG A 115 -21.05 -13.59 -9.74
C ARG A 115 -21.27 -12.36 -10.62
N THR A 116 -20.71 -11.22 -10.24
CA THR A 116 -20.88 -9.94 -10.94
C THR A 116 -19.89 -9.79 -12.10
N LEU A 117 -18.61 -10.08 -11.88
CA LEU A 117 -17.56 -10.03 -12.88
C LEU A 117 -17.44 -11.41 -13.55
N ARG A 118 -18.19 -11.62 -14.64
CA ARG A 118 -18.17 -12.90 -15.36
C ARG A 118 -16.76 -13.16 -15.92
N GLY A 119 -16.24 -14.37 -15.68
CA GLY A 119 -14.93 -14.78 -16.15
C GLY A 119 -13.77 -14.44 -15.21
N ILE A 120 -14.01 -13.78 -14.07
CA ILE A 120 -12.95 -13.55 -13.08
C ILE A 120 -12.61 -14.83 -12.30
N SER A 121 -11.33 -15.17 -12.27
CA SER A 121 -10.75 -16.05 -11.26
C SER A 121 -10.49 -15.23 -10.00
N CYS A 122 -11.12 -15.57 -8.88
CA CYS A 122 -10.85 -14.89 -7.61
C CYS A 122 -10.52 -15.90 -6.51
N ARG A 123 -9.32 -15.78 -5.93
CA ARG A 123 -8.83 -16.68 -4.87
C ARG A 123 -8.81 -15.94 -3.54
N TYR A 124 -9.13 -16.66 -2.47
CA TYR A 124 -9.07 -16.12 -1.11
C TYR A 124 -8.25 -17.02 -0.21
N GLU A 125 -7.12 -16.51 0.24
CA GLU A 125 -6.16 -17.19 1.09
C GLU A 125 -6.00 -16.41 2.41
N PRO A 126 -6.78 -16.74 3.45
CA PRO A 126 -6.54 -16.19 4.78
C PRO A 126 -5.31 -16.81 5.43
N GLU A 127 -4.73 -16.13 6.42
CA GLU A 127 -3.64 -16.66 7.26
C GLU A 127 -2.41 -17.08 6.43
N THR A 128 -2.19 -16.41 5.30
CA THR A 128 -1.08 -16.67 4.36
C THR A 128 0.27 -16.41 5.02
N THR A 129 1.22 -17.31 4.77
CA THR A 129 2.61 -17.12 5.18
C THR A 129 3.27 -16.01 4.36
N ALA A 130 4.33 -15.40 4.88
CA ALA A 130 5.07 -14.37 4.15
C ALA A 130 5.60 -14.88 2.80
N ALA A 131 6.11 -16.12 2.75
CA ALA A 131 6.60 -16.73 1.52
C ALA A 131 5.49 -16.93 0.48
N ALA A 132 4.34 -17.48 0.86
CA ALA A 132 3.23 -17.66 -0.07
C ALA A 132 2.66 -16.32 -0.55
N ALA A 133 2.59 -15.30 0.33
CA ALA A 133 2.20 -13.95 -0.05
C ALA A 133 3.18 -13.33 -1.06
N SER A 134 4.49 -13.54 -0.87
CA SER A 134 5.53 -13.09 -1.81
C SER A 134 5.32 -13.67 -3.20
N GLU A 135 5.10 -14.99 -3.29
CA GLU A 135 4.87 -15.68 -4.57
C GLU A 135 3.60 -15.20 -5.28
N ILE A 136 2.51 -14.93 -4.53
CA ILE A 136 1.31 -14.34 -5.12
C ILE A 136 1.62 -12.94 -5.68
N LEU A 137 2.32 -12.10 -4.91
CA LEU A 137 2.64 -10.74 -5.33
C LEU A 137 3.57 -10.69 -6.55
N ARG A 138 4.48 -11.66 -6.72
CA ARG A 138 5.33 -11.77 -7.92
C ARG A 138 4.51 -11.80 -9.20
N GLY A 139 3.39 -12.53 -9.22
CA GLY A 139 2.50 -12.59 -10.39
C GLY A 139 1.62 -11.35 -10.61
N CYS A 140 1.39 -10.53 -9.58
CA CYS A 140 0.44 -9.44 -9.65
C CYS A 140 0.99 -8.18 -10.32
N SER A 141 0.14 -7.49 -11.08
CA SER A 141 0.46 -6.18 -11.68
C SER A 141 -0.08 -5.01 -10.85
N PHE A 142 -1.28 -5.16 -10.30
CA PHE A 142 -1.97 -4.08 -9.59
C PHE A 142 -2.44 -4.49 -8.21
N ALA A 143 -2.31 -3.58 -7.24
CA ALA A 143 -2.86 -3.76 -5.91
C ALA A 143 -3.98 -2.73 -5.66
N TRP A 144 -5.17 -3.18 -5.29
CA TRP A 144 -6.23 -2.27 -4.91
C TRP A 144 -6.07 -1.81 -3.46
N ILE A 145 -5.82 -0.51 -3.29
CA ILE A 145 -5.49 0.11 -2.01
C ILE A 145 -6.63 1.02 -1.57
N ASP A 146 -7.40 0.54 -0.60
CA ASP A 146 -8.41 1.35 0.08
C ASP A 146 -8.12 1.45 1.57
N TYR A 147 -7.14 2.29 1.89
CA TYR A 147 -6.61 2.40 3.24
C TYR A 147 -7.40 3.33 4.14
N PHE A 148 -8.05 4.35 3.58
CA PHE A 148 -8.77 5.33 4.37
C PHE A 148 -9.97 5.90 3.59
N GLY A 149 -11.18 5.55 4.02
CA GLY A 149 -12.43 5.91 3.34
C GLY A 149 -12.71 7.41 3.30
N LYS A 150 -13.83 7.78 2.65
CA LYS A 150 -14.27 9.16 2.39
C LYS A 150 -14.11 10.07 3.62
N GLY A 151 -13.13 10.98 3.54
CA GLY A 151 -13.14 12.27 4.22
C GLY A 151 -12.29 12.45 5.48
N LYS A 152 -11.43 11.50 5.92
CA LYS A 152 -10.74 11.68 7.22
C LYS A 152 -9.28 11.21 7.35
N VAL A 153 -8.54 10.91 6.28
CA VAL A 153 -7.11 10.59 6.46
C VAL A 153 -6.24 11.16 5.35
N TRP A 154 -5.09 11.63 5.82
CA TRP A 154 -3.98 12.24 5.09
C TRP A 154 -3.31 11.21 4.17
N PRO A 155 -3.10 11.49 2.87
CA PRO A 155 -2.49 10.58 1.91
C PRO A 155 -1.17 9.95 2.39
N GLY A 156 -0.37 10.68 3.17
CA GLY A 156 0.90 10.19 3.74
C GLY A 156 0.78 9.02 4.72
N MET A 157 -0.41 8.73 5.24
CA MET A 157 -0.62 7.58 6.14
C MET A 157 -0.51 6.23 5.42
N ILE A 158 -0.49 6.22 4.09
CA ILE A 158 -0.24 5.01 3.31
C ILE A 158 1.13 4.39 3.65
N PHE A 159 2.12 5.19 4.05
CA PHE A 159 3.46 4.70 4.41
C PHE A 159 3.52 3.95 5.75
N LYS A 160 2.42 3.89 6.51
CA LYS A 160 2.27 2.97 7.66
C LYS A 160 1.85 1.56 7.28
N SER A 161 1.53 1.35 6.02
CA SER A 161 0.91 0.12 5.56
C SER A 161 1.96 -0.92 5.17
N GLY A 162 2.01 -2.02 5.93
CA GLY A 162 2.78 -3.20 5.54
C GLY A 162 2.34 -3.80 4.21
N SER A 163 1.03 -3.84 3.88
CA SER A 163 0.58 -4.35 2.57
C SER A 163 1.01 -3.45 1.41
N PHE A 164 0.97 -2.13 1.59
CA PHE A 164 1.43 -1.17 0.58
C PHE A 164 2.93 -1.33 0.36
N ALA A 165 3.69 -1.38 1.45
CA ALA A 165 5.13 -1.63 1.44
C ALA A 165 5.45 -2.93 0.70
N ALA A 166 4.72 -4.01 1.00
CA ALA A 166 4.89 -5.29 0.32
C ALA A 166 4.55 -5.23 -1.17
N CYS A 167 3.49 -4.54 -1.56
CA CYS A 167 3.18 -4.33 -2.98
C CYS A 167 4.34 -3.61 -3.69
N CYS A 168 4.85 -2.53 -3.09
CA CYS A 168 5.95 -1.76 -3.66
C CYS A 168 7.24 -2.59 -3.76
N ALA A 169 7.54 -3.38 -2.72
CA ALA A 169 8.68 -4.29 -2.69
C ALA A 169 8.66 -5.34 -3.82
N HIS A 170 7.48 -5.66 -4.36
CA HIS A 170 7.29 -6.62 -5.45
C HIS A 170 7.01 -5.95 -6.82
N GLY A 171 7.14 -4.61 -6.90
CA GLY A 171 6.81 -3.85 -8.11
C GLY A 171 5.31 -3.86 -8.47
N VAL A 172 4.45 -4.30 -7.55
CA VAL A 172 2.99 -4.31 -7.78
C VAL A 172 2.49 -2.88 -7.69
N VAL A 173 1.90 -2.38 -8.78
CA VAL A 173 1.48 -0.99 -8.92
C VAL A 173 0.26 -0.70 -8.05
N PRO A 174 0.35 0.17 -7.04
CA PRO A 174 -0.80 0.53 -6.20
C PRO A 174 -1.83 1.35 -6.99
N ILE A 175 -3.09 0.93 -6.92
CA ILE A 175 -4.25 1.68 -7.42
C ILE A 175 -5.05 2.18 -6.23
N ALA A 176 -5.08 3.50 -6.04
CA ALA A 176 -5.82 4.13 -4.96
C ALA A 176 -7.33 4.23 -5.25
N SER A 177 -8.15 4.21 -4.19
CA SER A 177 -9.60 4.35 -4.27
C SER A 177 -10.12 5.78 -4.57
N HIS A 178 -9.22 6.76 -4.68
CA HIS A 178 -9.55 8.16 -4.93
C HIS A 178 -8.36 8.90 -5.56
N ALA A 179 -8.67 10.02 -6.23
CA ALA A 179 -7.66 10.93 -6.75
C ALA A 179 -7.04 11.75 -5.60
N ALA A 180 -5.72 11.74 -5.52
CA ALA A 180 -4.94 12.58 -4.61
C ALA A 180 -3.57 12.85 -5.22
N PRO A 181 -2.87 13.92 -4.80
CA PRO A 181 -1.45 14.07 -5.08
C PRO A 181 -0.65 12.90 -4.49
N PRO A 182 0.43 12.44 -5.15
CA PRO A 182 1.31 11.42 -4.58
C PRO A 182 1.90 11.92 -3.25
N PRO A 183 1.81 11.14 -2.16
CA PRO A 183 2.44 11.54 -0.91
C PRO A 183 3.97 11.52 -1.05
N PRO A 184 4.69 12.54 -0.53
CA PRO A 184 6.15 12.56 -0.55
C PRO A 184 6.76 11.81 0.63
N ILE A 185 8.03 11.42 0.49
CA ILE A 185 8.96 11.08 1.58
C ILE A 185 10.22 11.89 1.37
N ALA A 186 10.64 12.64 2.40
CA ALA A 186 11.82 13.52 2.34
C ALA A 186 11.83 14.43 1.08
N GLY A 187 10.67 14.95 0.68
CA GLY A 187 10.50 15.78 -0.52
C GLY A 187 10.41 15.04 -1.85
N GLU A 188 10.70 13.73 -1.90
CA GLU A 188 10.54 12.91 -3.10
C GLU A 188 9.10 12.36 -3.19
N PRO A 189 8.29 12.74 -4.21
CA PRO A 189 6.94 12.21 -4.38
C PRO A 189 6.96 10.72 -4.72
N PHE A 190 6.01 9.95 -4.19
CA PHE A 190 5.84 8.55 -4.58
C PHE A 190 5.63 8.45 -6.12
N PRO A 191 6.38 7.57 -6.82
CA PRO A 191 6.26 7.46 -8.27
C PRO A 191 4.93 6.81 -8.66
N ALA A 192 4.49 7.04 -9.89
CA ALA A 192 3.44 6.23 -10.52
C ALA A 192 2.13 6.14 -9.69
N TRP A 193 1.61 7.28 -9.25
CA TRP A 193 0.33 7.35 -8.52
C TRP A 193 -0.88 7.27 -9.47
N TYR A 194 -1.62 6.18 -9.32
CA TYR A 194 -2.79 5.80 -10.10
C TYR A 194 -4.01 5.63 -9.21
N PHE A 195 -5.20 5.75 -9.77
CA PHE A 195 -6.44 5.67 -9.00
C PHE A 195 -7.63 5.23 -9.83
N VAL A 196 -8.65 4.70 -9.16
CA VAL A 196 -9.99 4.51 -9.72
C VAL A 196 -11.01 5.00 -8.70
N ASN A 197 -11.97 5.79 -9.16
CA ASN A 197 -13.15 6.19 -8.40
C ASN A 197 -14.40 6.08 -9.28
N ALA A 198 -15.57 6.41 -8.73
CA ALA A 198 -16.85 6.29 -9.43
C ALA A 198 -16.93 7.11 -10.74
N HIS A 199 -16.15 8.19 -10.87
CA HIS A 199 -16.23 9.13 -12.00
C HIS A 199 -15.03 9.07 -12.94
N SER A 200 -13.88 8.59 -12.48
CA SER A 200 -12.64 8.59 -13.27
C SER A 200 -11.66 7.49 -12.86
N ALA A 201 -10.85 7.09 -13.84
CA ALA A 201 -9.78 6.12 -13.68
C ALA A 201 -8.50 6.64 -14.33
N LYS A 202 -7.37 6.47 -13.66
CA LYS A 202 -6.03 6.79 -14.16
C LYS A 202 -5.16 5.55 -14.01
N PHE A 203 -4.63 5.06 -15.13
CA PHE A 203 -3.76 3.90 -15.22
C PHE A 203 -2.46 4.27 -15.97
N PRO A 204 -1.44 3.39 -15.93
CA PRO A 204 -0.32 3.49 -16.87
C PRO A 204 -0.81 3.56 -18.32
N GLY A 205 -0.06 4.24 -19.19
CA GLY A 205 -0.27 4.11 -20.63
C GLY A 205 0.16 2.73 -21.16
N PRO A 206 -0.18 2.39 -22.41
CA PRO A 206 0.35 1.19 -23.05
C PRO A 206 1.89 1.14 -22.96
N GLY A 207 2.44 -0.01 -22.58
CA GLY A 207 3.89 -0.19 -22.39
C GLY A 207 4.50 0.53 -21.17
N GLN A 208 3.72 1.23 -20.35
CA GLN A 208 4.22 1.95 -19.16
C GLN A 208 4.09 1.15 -17.86
N LEU A 209 3.50 -0.04 -17.88
CA LEU A 209 3.36 -0.88 -16.68
C LEU A 209 4.71 -1.35 -16.12
N GLY A 210 5.60 -1.88 -16.98
CA GLY A 210 6.95 -2.28 -16.60
C GLY A 210 7.75 -1.12 -16.00
N PRO A 211 7.89 0.02 -16.71
CA PRO A 211 8.58 1.20 -16.19
C PRO A 211 7.97 1.75 -14.88
N ALA A 212 6.65 1.65 -14.68
CA ALA A 212 6.01 2.04 -13.43
C ALA A 212 6.38 1.09 -12.27
N SER A 213 6.34 -0.21 -12.53
CA SER A 213 6.73 -1.28 -11.59
C SER A 213 8.19 -1.10 -11.13
N GLU A 214 9.12 -0.90 -12.06
CA GLU A 214 10.53 -0.67 -11.77
C GLU A 214 10.76 0.57 -10.92
N LYS A 215 10.10 1.70 -11.25
CA LYS A 215 10.20 2.94 -10.47
C LYS A 215 9.69 2.75 -9.05
N ILE A 216 8.59 2.04 -8.87
CA ILE A 216 8.02 1.76 -7.54
C ILE A 216 8.94 0.86 -6.72
N HIS A 217 9.48 -0.20 -7.31
CA HIS A 217 10.43 -1.11 -6.66
C HIS A 217 11.72 -0.38 -6.26
N ALA A 218 12.29 0.41 -7.16
CA ALA A 218 13.48 1.22 -6.88
C ALA A 218 13.24 2.26 -5.79
N TRP A 219 12.07 2.92 -5.81
CA TRP A 219 11.68 3.86 -4.76
C TRP A 219 11.55 3.16 -3.41
N TYR A 220 10.91 1.99 -3.37
CA TYR A 220 10.77 1.19 -2.16
C TYR A 220 12.13 0.86 -1.55
N HIS A 221 13.06 0.34 -2.35
CA HIS A 221 14.37 -0.07 -1.85
C HIS A 221 15.20 1.10 -1.30
N ARG A 222 15.04 2.28 -1.90
CA ARG A 222 15.70 3.51 -1.44
C ARG A 222 15.13 4.05 -0.13
N HIS A 223 13.83 3.94 0.08
CA HIS A 223 13.14 4.68 1.15
C HIS A 223 12.56 3.82 2.28
N ALA A 224 12.17 2.58 2.00
CA ALA A 224 11.31 1.78 2.87
C ALA A 224 11.82 0.35 3.13
N SER A 225 12.88 -0.08 2.44
CA SER A 225 13.45 -1.43 2.66
C SER A 225 13.92 -1.65 4.08
N ALA A 226 13.96 -2.91 4.51
CA ALA A 226 14.53 -3.30 5.78
C ALA A 226 15.99 -2.85 5.91
N ALA A 227 16.76 -2.90 4.83
CA ALA A 227 18.14 -2.40 4.79
C ALA A 227 18.21 -0.87 5.01
N CYS A 228 17.32 -0.09 4.36
CA CYS A 228 17.25 1.35 4.57
C CYS A 228 16.83 1.70 6.01
N ALA A 229 15.79 1.03 6.52
CA ALA A 229 15.33 1.21 7.89
C ALA A 229 16.43 0.89 8.90
N ALA A 230 17.12 -0.25 8.75
CA ALA A 230 18.23 -0.65 9.62
C ALA A 230 19.36 0.39 9.64
N ARG A 231 19.74 0.93 8.47
CA ARG A 231 20.74 2.00 8.37
C ARG A 231 20.31 3.25 9.15
N ILE A 232 19.07 3.71 8.94
CA ILE A 232 18.57 4.91 9.62
C ILE A 232 18.50 4.69 11.14
N TYR A 233 18.04 3.53 11.60
CA TYR A 233 18.03 3.22 13.03
C TYR A 233 19.44 3.17 13.61
N ALA A 234 20.41 2.61 12.88
CA ALA A 234 21.81 2.61 13.33
C ALA A 234 22.38 4.04 13.45
N GLU A 235 22.09 4.92 12.50
CA GLU A 235 22.50 6.34 12.53
C GLU A 235 21.88 7.11 13.70
N VAL A 236 20.66 6.74 14.11
CA VAL A 236 19.90 7.39 15.17
C VAL A 236 20.34 6.92 16.57
N LEU A 237 20.86 5.70 16.68
CA LEU A 237 21.29 5.08 17.94
C LEU A 237 22.78 5.24 18.23
N ALA A 238 23.54 5.80 17.28
CA ALA A 238 24.97 6.08 17.41
C ALA A 238 25.22 7.40 18.15
#